data_AF-A0A972ARI9-F1
#
_entry.id   AF-A0A972ARI9-F1
#
_cell.length_a   1.000
_cell.length_b   1.000
_cell.length_c   1.000
_cell.angle_alpha   90.00
_cell.angle_beta   90.00
_cell.angle_gamma   90.00
#
_symmetry.space_group_name_H-M   'P 1'
#
loop_
_entity.id
_entity.type
_entity.pdbx_description
1 polymer ?
#
loop_
_entity_poly.entity_id
_entity_poly.type
_entity_poly.pdbx_seq_one_letter_code
_entity_poly.pdbx_strand_id
1 'polypeptide(L)'
;MKTIEELNAIREKAKATMTVREDNVDVIRVVVGMATCGIAAGARPVLNGFMEEVARRKLGNIVVSQTGCIGMCQYEPIVEVIEKDKEKVTYVRMTADRVARVVSDHLVNNNVVTEFTVGAIAK
;
A
#
# COMPACT_ATOMS: atom_id res chain seq x y z
N MET A 1 -29.27 -6.07 22.21
CA MET A 1 -29.24 -5.76 20.76
C MET A 1 -28.84 -4.31 20.63
N LYS A 2 -27.91 -3.96 19.73
CA LYS A 2 -27.58 -2.56 19.45
C LYS A 2 -28.75 -1.90 18.72
N THR A 3 -29.08 -0.67 19.05
CA THR A 3 -30.25 0.02 18.49
C THR A 3 -29.99 0.44 17.04
N ILE A 4 -31.06 0.66 16.28
CA ILE A 4 -30.99 1.10 14.87
C ILE A 4 -30.22 2.44 14.76
N GLU A 5 -30.35 3.30 15.76
CA GLU A 5 -29.64 4.58 15.84
C GLU A 5 -28.14 4.40 16.07
N GLU A 6 -27.74 3.48 16.95
CA GLU A 6 -26.32 3.14 17.14
C GLU A 6 -25.71 2.54 15.87
N LEU A 7 -26.47 1.72 15.14
CA LEU A 7 -26.01 1.11 13.90
C LEU A 7 -25.85 2.16 12.78
N ASN A 8 -26.76 3.13 12.70
CA ASN A 8 -26.66 4.26 11.78
C ASN A 8 -25.50 5.20 12.15
N ALA A 9 -25.29 5.48 13.43
CA ALA A 9 -24.16 6.30 13.89
C ALA A 9 -22.80 5.63 13.60
N ILE A 10 -22.71 4.30 13.74
CA ILE A 10 -21.50 3.54 13.35
C ILE A 10 -21.30 3.61 11.84
N ARG A 11 -22.36 3.46 11.04
CA ARG A 11 -22.30 3.54 9.57
C ARG A 11 -21.89 4.92 9.09
N GLU A 12 -22.43 5.98 9.67
CA GLU A 12 -22.09 7.36 9.33
C GLU A 12 -20.67 7.73 9.79
N LYS A 13 -20.21 7.26 10.96
CA LYS A 13 -18.79 7.40 11.36
C LYS A 13 -17.84 6.64 10.44
N ALA A 14 -18.20 5.43 10.02
CA ALA A 14 -17.42 4.64 9.08
C ALA A 14 -17.36 5.30 7.70
N LYS A 15 -18.48 5.85 7.21
CA LYS A 15 -18.54 6.64 5.98
C LYS A 15 -17.72 7.92 6.09
N ALA A 16 -17.88 8.72 7.13
CA ALA A 16 -17.12 9.96 7.31
C ALA A 16 -15.61 9.71 7.39
N THR A 17 -15.19 8.60 8.01
CA THR A 17 -13.77 8.17 8.02
C THR A 17 -13.29 7.76 6.62
N MET A 18 -14.18 7.28 5.75
CA MET A 18 -13.88 6.97 4.35
C MET A 18 -13.87 8.22 3.46
N THR A 19 -14.80 9.17 3.63
CA THR A 19 -14.88 10.39 2.80
C THR A 19 -13.68 11.32 3.01
N VAL A 20 -13.17 11.42 4.25
CA VAL A 20 -11.95 12.19 4.56
C VAL A 20 -10.71 11.65 3.81
N ARG A 21 -10.75 10.40 3.34
CA ARG A 21 -9.68 9.80 2.52
C ARG A 21 -9.81 10.09 1.03
N GLU A 22 -11.00 10.46 0.54
CA GLU A 22 -11.24 10.74 -0.88
C GLU A 22 -10.88 12.19 -1.26
N ASP A 23 -10.90 13.11 -0.28
CA ASP A 23 -10.71 14.55 -0.52
C ASP A 23 -9.25 15.04 -0.51
N ASN A 24 -8.27 14.19 -0.22
CA ASN A 24 -6.86 14.56 -0.35
C ASN A 24 -6.34 14.22 -1.76
N VAL A 25 -6.33 15.23 -2.62
CA VAL A 25 -5.96 15.16 -4.05
C VAL A 25 -4.59 14.54 -4.31
N ASP A 26 -3.67 14.58 -3.33
CA ASP A 26 -2.26 14.16 -3.50
C ASP A 26 -1.84 12.95 -2.65
N VAL A 27 -2.77 12.22 -2.04
CA VAL A 27 -2.41 11.08 -1.17
C VAL A 27 -2.07 9.84 -1.99
N ILE A 28 -0.85 9.33 -1.80
CA ILE A 28 -0.38 8.07 -2.36
C ILE A 28 -0.58 6.97 -1.32
N ARG A 29 -1.29 5.91 -1.69
CA ARG A 29 -1.51 4.77 -0.81
C ARG A 29 -0.62 3.60 -1.20
N VAL A 30 0.24 3.20 -0.27
CA VAL A 30 1.07 1.99 -0.38
C VAL A 30 0.40 0.88 0.43
N VAL A 31 0.07 -0.23 -0.23
CA VAL A 31 -0.64 -1.36 0.37
C VAL A 31 0.24 -2.60 0.32
N VAL A 32 0.62 -3.14 1.48
CA VAL A 32 1.47 -4.33 1.57
C VAL A 32 0.62 -5.57 1.87
N GLY A 33 0.78 -6.62 1.08
CA GLY A 33 0.14 -7.92 1.29
C GLY A 33 0.71 -8.64 2.50
N MET A 34 -0.08 -8.77 3.57
CA MET A 34 0.34 -9.26 4.88
C MET A 34 -0.49 -10.48 5.34
N ALA A 35 -1.03 -11.26 4.40
CA ALA A 35 -1.60 -12.58 4.70
C ALA A 35 -0.51 -13.61 5.03
N THR A 36 -0.89 -14.87 5.28
CA THR A 36 0.03 -15.95 5.67
C THR A 36 1.22 -16.10 4.73
N CYS A 37 0.97 -16.17 3.42
CA CYS A 37 2.02 -16.35 2.43
C CYS A 37 2.92 -15.10 2.37
N GLY A 38 2.36 -13.89 2.37
CA GLY A 38 3.12 -12.63 2.38
C GLY A 38 4.02 -12.49 3.61
N ILE A 39 3.52 -12.84 4.79
CA ILE A 39 4.32 -12.87 6.02
C ILE A 39 5.47 -13.88 5.89
N ALA A 40 5.18 -15.09 5.39
CA ALA A 40 6.18 -16.13 5.19
C ALA A 40 7.25 -15.76 4.15
N ALA A 41 6.87 -15.01 3.11
CA ALA A 41 7.75 -14.52 2.06
C ALA A 41 8.58 -13.29 2.47
N GLY A 42 8.36 -12.73 3.67
CA GLY A 42 9.15 -11.61 4.19
C GLY A 42 8.50 -10.22 4.02
N ALA A 43 7.18 -10.12 3.97
CA ALA A 43 6.48 -8.83 3.86
C ALA A 43 6.65 -7.90 5.07
N ARG A 44 6.99 -8.44 6.26
CA ARG A 44 7.21 -7.64 7.49
C ARG A 44 8.37 -6.63 7.34
N PRO A 45 9.60 -7.06 6.96
CA PRO A 45 10.68 -6.14 6.62
C PRO A 45 10.30 -5.11 5.55
N VAL A 46 9.53 -5.51 4.53
CA VAL A 46 9.07 -4.62 3.46
C VAL A 46 8.16 -3.52 4.02
N LEU A 47 7.15 -3.90 4.80
CA LEU A 47 6.23 -2.97 5.46
C LEU A 47 6.97 -1.97 6.34
N ASN A 48 7.87 -2.46 7.21
CA ASN A 48 8.66 -1.63 8.10
C ASN A 48 9.56 -0.66 7.32
N GLY A 49 10.22 -1.14 6.25
CA GLY A 49 11.04 -0.29 5.40
C GLY A 49 10.25 0.87 4.79
N PHE A 50 9.00 0.62 4.35
CA PHE A 50 8.16 1.70 3.82
C PHE A 50 7.81 2.72 4.91
N MET A 51 7.44 2.24 6.10
CA MET A 51 7.13 3.11 7.24
C MET A 51 8.34 3.98 7.63
N GLU A 52 9.53 3.39 7.70
CA GLU A 52 10.77 4.08 8.05
C GLU A 52 11.18 5.11 7.00
N GLU A 53 11.15 4.76 5.72
CA GLU A 53 11.49 5.69 4.62
C GLU A 53 10.53 6.88 4.58
N VAL A 54 9.23 6.63 4.69
CA VAL A 54 8.19 7.67 4.69
C VAL A 54 8.36 8.61 5.88
N ALA A 55 8.61 8.06 7.07
CA ALA A 55 8.86 8.85 8.27
C ALA A 55 10.16 9.66 8.17
N ARG A 56 11.25 9.03 7.69
CA ARG A 56 12.57 9.64 7.57
C ARG A 56 12.59 10.80 6.58
N ARG A 57 11.88 10.65 5.45
CA ARG A 57 11.75 11.68 4.41
C ARG A 57 10.61 12.66 4.67
N LYS A 58 9.83 12.48 5.75
CA LYS A 58 8.66 13.30 6.12
C LYS A 58 7.62 13.40 4.99
N LEU A 59 7.35 12.28 4.32
CA LEU A 59 6.42 12.21 3.19
C LEU A 59 4.98 12.17 3.70
N GLY A 60 4.45 13.34 4.08
CA GLY A 60 3.12 13.47 4.70
C GLY A 60 1.94 13.09 3.81
N ASN A 61 2.15 13.00 2.49
CA ASN A 61 1.14 12.58 1.53
C ASN A 61 1.14 11.06 1.27
N ILE A 62 2.02 10.28 1.90
CA ILE A 62 2.10 8.83 1.69
C ILE A 62 1.50 8.09 2.89
N VAL A 63 0.54 7.23 2.61
CA VAL A 63 -0.09 6.35 3.61
C VAL A 63 0.31 4.91 3.34
N VAL A 64 1.08 4.34 4.26
CA VAL A 64 1.43 2.92 4.25
C VAL A 64 0.36 2.14 5.02
N SER A 65 -0.21 1.12 4.37
CA SER A 65 -1.25 0.28 4.95
C SER A 65 -0.99 -1.20 4.66
N GLN A 66 -1.48 -2.07 5.53
CA GLN A 66 -1.44 -3.51 5.34
C GLN A 66 -2.78 -4.02 4.82
N THR A 67 -2.75 -5.07 4.00
CA THR A 67 -3.93 -5.79 3.53
C THR A 67 -3.77 -7.29 3.71
N GLY A 68 -4.85 -8.04 3.52
CA GLY A 68 -4.85 -9.50 3.52
C GLY A 68 -4.26 -10.08 2.24
N CYS A 69 -4.85 -11.17 1.74
CA CYS A 69 -4.39 -11.82 0.52
C CYS A 69 -4.69 -10.93 -0.70
N ILE A 70 -3.66 -10.63 -1.49
CA ILE A 70 -3.78 -9.91 -2.77
C ILE A 70 -3.94 -10.90 -3.94
N GLY A 71 -3.77 -12.20 -3.68
CA GLY A 71 -3.61 -13.23 -4.68
C GLY A 71 -2.15 -13.38 -5.09
N MET A 72 -1.87 -14.22 -6.10
CA MET A 72 -0.53 -14.37 -6.67
C MET A 72 0.56 -14.77 -5.66
N CYS A 73 0.29 -15.75 -4.79
CA CYS A 73 1.22 -16.15 -3.72
C CYS A 73 2.66 -16.44 -4.20
N GLN A 74 2.84 -16.90 -5.44
CA GLN A 74 4.16 -17.14 -6.05
C GLN A 74 5.04 -15.89 -6.25
N TYR A 75 4.43 -14.71 -6.14
CA TYR A 75 5.06 -13.41 -6.40
C TYR A 75 5.15 -12.54 -5.16
N GLU A 76 4.86 -13.09 -3.98
CA GLU A 76 5.04 -12.38 -2.73
C GLU A 76 6.52 -12.13 -2.39
N PRO A 77 6.81 -11.13 -1.56
CA PRO A 77 5.91 -10.09 -1.03
C PRO A 77 5.36 -9.14 -2.11
N ILE A 78 4.06 -8.83 -2.02
CA ILE A 78 3.36 -7.94 -2.97
C ILE A 78 3.11 -6.59 -2.32
N VAL A 79 3.37 -5.52 -3.08
CA VAL A 79 3.09 -4.14 -2.70
C VAL A 79 2.33 -3.45 -3.82
N GLU A 80 1.18 -2.88 -3.51
CA GLU A 80 0.40 -2.08 -4.45
C GLU A 80 0.53 -0.60 -4.12
N VAL A 81 0.86 0.20 -5.13
CA VAL A 81 0.88 1.66 -5.04
C VAL A 81 -0.32 2.19 -5.82
N ILE A 82 -1.17 2.92 -5.10
CA ILE A 82 -2.39 3.53 -5.62
C ILE A 82 -2.21 5.04 -5.51
N GLU A 83 -2.24 5.70 -6.67
CA GLU A 83 -2.16 7.14 -6.80
C GLU A 83 -3.43 7.64 -7.48
N LYS A 84 -3.84 8.87 -7.17
CA LYS A 84 -5.00 9.47 -7.81
C LYS A 84 -4.78 9.60 -9.32
N ASP A 85 -5.80 9.23 -10.10
CA ASP A 85 -5.83 9.34 -11.57
C ASP A 85 -4.71 8.57 -12.32
N LYS A 86 -4.00 7.66 -11.64
CA LYS A 86 -3.02 6.76 -12.25
C LYS A 86 -3.44 5.30 -12.13
N GLU A 87 -2.95 4.48 -13.05
CA GLU A 87 -3.10 3.03 -12.92
C GLU A 87 -2.37 2.53 -11.67
N LYS A 88 -3.01 1.59 -10.97
CA LYS A 88 -2.41 0.93 -9.82
C LYS A 88 -1.15 0.19 -10.25
N VAL A 89 -0.05 0.44 -9.55
CA VAL A 89 1.22 -0.24 -9.78
C VAL A 89 1.36 -1.38 -8.77
N THR A 90 1.49 -2.61 -9.27
CA THR A 90 1.71 -3.80 -8.43
C THR A 90 3.16 -4.25 -8.52
N TYR A 91 3.89 -4.07 -7.43
CA TYR A 91 5.24 -4.57 -7.20
C TYR A 91 5.22 -5.96 -6.58
N VAL A 92 6.12 -6.81 -7.03
CA VAL A 92 6.21 -8.22 -6.62
C VAL A 92 7.62 -8.62 -6.26
N ARG A 93 7.76 -9.73 -5.52
CA ARG A 93 9.03 -10.23 -4.97
C ARG A 93 9.77 -9.10 -4.24
N MET A 94 9.01 -8.31 -3.47
CA MET A 94 9.54 -7.16 -2.77
C MET A 94 10.42 -7.60 -1.61
N THR A 95 11.50 -6.88 -1.42
CA THR A 95 12.48 -7.10 -0.36
C THR A 95 12.80 -5.76 0.29
N ALA A 96 13.39 -5.78 1.49
CA ALA A 96 13.69 -4.55 2.24
C ALA A 96 14.62 -3.60 1.46
N ASP A 97 15.57 -4.11 0.67
CA ASP A 97 16.47 -3.34 -0.18
C ASP A 97 15.75 -2.66 -1.35
N ARG A 98 14.73 -3.31 -1.94
CA ARG A 98 13.95 -2.74 -3.04
C ARG A 98 13.04 -1.60 -2.61
N VAL A 99 12.66 -1.56 -1.33
CA VAL A 99 11.80 -0.49 -0.77
C VAL A 99 12.40 0.89 -1.01
N ALA A 100 13.69 1.07 -0.70
CA ALA A 100 14.35 2.36 -0.84
C ALA A 100 14.29 2.89 -2.28
N ARG A 101 14.41 2.00 -3.27
CA ARG A 101 14.25 2.35 -4.69
C ARG A 101 12.82 2.70 -5.06
N VAL A 102 11.83 1.92 -4.62
CA VAL A 102 10.42 2.24 -4.88
C VAL A 102 10.06 3.60 -4.27
N VAL A 103 10.49 3.88 -3.04
CA VAL A 103 10.24 5.18 -2.41
C VAL A 103 10.93 6.31 -3.18
N SER A 104 12.22 6.15 -3.50
CA SER A 104 12.99 7.19 -4.17
C SER A 104 12.51 7.44 -5.60
N ASP A 105 12.45 6.40 -6.42
CA ASP A 105 12.22 6.53 -7.85
C ASP A 105 10.73 6.74 -8.11
N HIS A 106 9.86 5.93 -7.51
CA HIS A 106 8.43 6.01 -7.78
C HIS A 106 7.74 7.03 -6.90
N LEU A 107 7.79 6.88 -5.57
CA LEU A 107 6.95 7.71 -4.69
C LEU A 107 7.41 9.18 -4.61
N VAL A 108 8.70 9.45 -4.76
CA VAL A 108 9.27 10.81 -4.74
C VAL A 108 9.44 11.38 -6.14
N ASN A 109 10.01 10.60 -7.08
CA ASN A 109 10.36 11.10 -8.42
C ASN A 109 9.32 10.76 -9.51
N ASN A 110 8.18 10.16 -9.16
CA ASN A 110 7.13 9.75 -10.11
C ASN A 110 7.61 8.79 -11.22
N ASN A 111 8.69 8.05 -10.99
CA ASN A 111 9.27 7.11 -11.94
C ASN A 111 9.06 5.66 -11.47
N VAL A 112 8.09 4.97 -12.09
CA VAL A 112 7.76 3.59 -11.74
C VAL A 112 8.95 2.66 -11.98
N VAL A 113 9.27 1.84 -10.97
CA VAL A 113 10.34 0.85 -11.06
C VAL A 113 9.83 -0.38 -11.82
N THR A 114 9.72 -0.27 -13.14
CA THR A 114 9.08 -1.27 -14.02
C THR A 114 9.61 -2.68 -13.82
N GLU A 115 10.91 -2.84 -13.55
CA GLU A 115 11.54 -4.16 -13.35
C GLU A 115 11.03 -4.92 -12.11
N PHE A 116 10.43 -4.23 -11.13
CA PHE A 116 9.84 -4.84 -9.94
C PHE A 116 8.34 -5.11 -10.11
N THR A 117 7.75 -4.66 -11.23
CA THR A 117 6.31 -4.81 -11.45
C THR A 117 5.95 -6.22 -11.88
N VAL A 118 4.72 -6.63 -11.55
CA VAL A 118 4.20 -7.93 -11.95
C VAL A 118 4.25 -8.15 -13.46
N GLY A 119 3.99 -7.11 -14.28
CA GLY A 119 4.02 -7.21 -15.74
C GLY A 119 5.41 -7.42 -16.33
N ALA A 120 6.48 -7.05 -15.63
CA ALA A 120 7.85 -7.33 -16.03
C ALA A 120 8.31 -8.74 -15.60
N ILE A 121 7.85 -9.22 -14.45
CA ILE A 121 8.30 -10.47 -13.83
C ILE A 121 7.46 -11.69 -14.24
N ALA A 122 6.18 -11.50 -14.55
CA ALA A 122 5.26 -12.59 -14.95
C ALA A 122 5.30 -12.92 -16.46
N LYS A 123 6.32 -12.44 -17.18
CA LYS A 123 6.56 -12.76 -18.59
C LYS A 123 7.21 -14.13 -18.77
#